data_AF-A0A8H3E1M4-F1
#
_entry.id   AF-A0A8H3E1M4-F1
#
_cell.length_a   1.000
_cell.length_b   1.000
_cell.length_c   1.000
_cell.angle_alpha   90.00
_cell.angle_beta   90.00
_cell.angle_gamma   90.00
#
_symmetry.space_group_name_H-M   'P 1'
#
loop_
_entity.id
_entity.type
_entity.pdbx_description
1 polymer ?
#
loop_
_entity_poly.entity_id
_entity_poly.type
_entity_poly.pdbx_seq_one_letter_code
_entity_poly.pdbx_strand_id
1 'polypeptide(L)' 'MNSTQSEISDTFFLVRAKYDYTPASDSELALRRGELIQVYGTLPSGWWDGVIEDRRGWFPSNHVVRVGEYVQESDSE' A
#
# COMPACT_ATOMS: atom_id res chain seq x y z
N MET A 1 -13.49 19.05 27.46
CA MET A 1 -13.84 17.68 27.02
C MET A 1 -13.40 17.59 25.57
N ASN A 2 -12.14 17.26 25.30
CA ASN A 2 -11.66 17.19 23.91
C ASN A 2 -11.60 15.72 23.51
N SER A 3 -12.65 15.33 22.79
CA SER A 3 -12.80 14.04 22.15
C SER A 3 -11.62 13.77 21.21
N THR A 4 -11.09 12.56 21.34
CA THR A 4 -10.11 11.91 20.48
C THR A 4 -10.42 12.09 19.00
N GLN A 5 -9.57 12.82 18.28
CA GLN A 5 -9.44 12.69 16.84
C GLN A 5 -7.98 12.33 16.60
N SER A 6 -7.67 11.03 16.53
CA SER A 6 -6.38 10.58 16.04
C SER A 6 -6.27 11.08 14.60
N GLU A 7 -5.46 12.12 14.39
CA GLU A 7 -4.98 12.53 13.07
C GLU A 7 -4.10 11.39 12.55
N ILE A 8 -4.72 10.39 11.94
CA ILE A 8 -3.99 9.40 11.17
C ILE A 8 -3.54 10.14 9.92
N SER A 9 -2.33 10.70 9.97
CA SER A 9 -1.59 10.96 8.75
C SER A 9 -1.35 9.61 8.09
N ASP A 10 -2.31 9.16 7.27
CA ASP A 10 -2.21 7.94 6.47
C ASP A 10 -1.16 8.17 5.38
N THR A 11 0.10 8.17 5.78
CA THR A 11 1.23 8.23 4.87
C THR A 11 1.32 6.90 4.15
N PHE A 12 1.01 6.91 2.86
CA PHE A 12 1.21 5.77 1.99
C PHE A 12 2.30 6.08 0.97
N PHE A 13 2.92 5.03 0.43
CA PHE A 13 3.81 5.18 -0.71
C PHE A 13 3.29 4.37 -1.88
N LEU A 14 3.50 4.90 -3.09
CA LEU A 14 3.11 4.25 -4.32
C LEU A 14 4.23 3.33 -4.81
N VAL A 15 3.83 2.13 -5.19
CA VAL A 15 4.71 1.15 -5.82
C VAL A 15 4.09 0.69 -7.13
N ARG A 16 4.93 0.20 -8.05
CA ARG A 16 4.50 -0.39 -9.30
C ARG A 16 4.92 -1.85 -9.36
N ALA A 17 4.01 -2.72 -9.75
CA ALA A 17 4.32 -4.13 -9.98
C ALA A 17 5.29 -4.28 -11.16
N LYS A 18 6.42 -4.95 -10.91
CA LYS A 18 7.41 -5.33 -11.93
C LYS A 18 7.02 -6.62 -12.64
N TYR A 19 6.35 -7.51 -11.90
CA TYR A 19 5.94 -8.84 -12.35
C TYR A 19 4.52 -9.12 -11.90
N ASP A 20 3.86 -10.02 -12.60
CA ASP A 20 2.56 -10.54 -12.17
C ASP A 20 2.74 -11.41 -10.92
N TYR A 21 1.78 -11.34 -10.01
CA TYR A 21 1.72 -12.16 -8.80
C TYR A 21 0.33 -12.76 -8.66
N THR A 22 0.29 -14.10 -8.62
CA THR A 22 -0.95 -14.84 -8.36
C THR A 22 -1.03 -15.12 -6.86
N PRO A 23 -2.06 -14.61 -6.16
CA PRO A 23 -2.22 -14.82 -4.74
C PRO A 23 -2.49 -16.30 -4.45
N ALA A 24 -1.89 -16.82 -3.39
CA ALA A 24 -2.12 -18.19 -2.93
C ALA A 24 -3.34 -18.30 -1.98
N SER A 25 -3.78 -17.17 -1.43
CA SER A 25 -4.89 -17.08 -0.47
C SER A 25 -5.67 -15.77 -0.64
N ASP A 26 -6.90 -15.70 -0.12
CA ASP A 26 -7.75 -14.49 -0.18
C ASP A 26 -7.19 -13.30 0.62
N SER A 27 -6.20 -13.54 1.47
CA SER A 27 -5.50 -12.47 2.21
C SER A 27 -4.42 -11.79 1.37
N GLU A 28 -4.07 -12.37 0.22
CA GLU A 28 -3.02 -11.87 -0.66
C GLU A 28 -3.57 -11.06 -1.83
N LEU A 29 -2.83 -10.03 -2.22
CA LEU A 29 -3.20 -9.14 -3.30
C LEU A 29 -2.61 -9.64 -4.62
N ALA A 30 -3.47 -9.91 -5.61
CA ALA A 30 -2.97 -10.18 -6.96
C ALA A 30 -2.34 -8.93 -7.56
N LEU A 31 -1.16 -9.09 -8.16
CA LEU A 31 -0.48 -8.00 -8.86
C LEU A 31 -0.46 -8.29 -10.36
N ARG A 32 -0.65 -7.27 -11.18
CA ARG A 32 -0.31 -7.32 -12.60
C ARG A 32 0.82 -6.36 -12.91
N ARG A 33 1.76 -6.80 -13.74
CA ARG A 33 2.89 -5.98 -14.18
C ARG A 33 2.40 -4.64 -14.72
N GLY A 34 2.92 -3.55 -14.15
CA GLY A 34 2.57 -2.19 -14.50
C GLY A 34 1.49 -1.56 -13.61
N GLU A 35 0.77 -2.34 -12.79
CA GLU A 35 -0.22 -1.80 -11.85
C GLU A 35 0.44 -0.98 -10.74
N LEU A 36 -0.27 0.06 -10.33
CA LEU A 36 0.08 0.91 -9.20
C LEU A 36 -0.64 0.43 -7.94
N ILE A 37 0.11 0.32 -6.85
CA ILE A 37 -0.38 -0.14 -5.55
C ILE A 37 -0.06 0.92 -4.52
N GLN A 38 -1.07 1.27 -3.72
CA GLN A 38 -0.92 2.14 -2.56
C GLN A 38 -0.54 1.29 -1.36
N VAL A 39 0.65 1.51 -0.80
CA VAL A 39 1.16 0.74 0.34
C VAL A 39 0.95 1.50 1.62
N TYR A 40 0.16 0.92 2.52
CA TYR A 40 -0.19 1.48 3.82
C TYR A 40 0.65 0.88 4.95
N GLY A 41 1.24 -0.30 4.74
CA GLY A 41 2.02 -0.99 5.76
C GLY A 41 3.07 -1.94 5.22
N THR A 42 4.14 -2.14 5.99
CA THR A 42 5.23 -3.05 5.64
C THR A 42 5.54 -3.98 6.81
N LEU A 43 5.66 -5.28 6.55
CA LEU A 43 6.11 -6.25 7.52
C LEU A 43 7.61 -6.53 7.37
N PRO A 44 8.31 -6.85 8.47
CA PRO A 44 9.73 -7.22 8.43
C PRO A 44 9.99 -8.53 7.67
N SER A 45 8.96 -9.34 7.43
CA SER A 45 9.02 -10.52 6.56
C SER A 45 9.16 -10.17 5.07
N GLY A 46 9.03 -8.90 4.69
CA GLY A 46 9.09 -8.43 3.30
C GLY A 46 7.73 -8.38 2.61
N TRP A 47 6.64 -8.62 3.34
CA TRP A 47 5.25 -8.50 2.86
C TRP A 47 4.70 -7.10 3.11
N TRP A 48 4.08 -6.52 2.10
CA TRP A 48 3.50 -5.19 2.16
C TRP A 48 1.98 -5.27 2.05
N ASP A 49 1.30 -4.48 2.88
CA ASP A 49 -0.14 -4.30 2.82
C ASP A 49 -0.42 -3.14 1.87
N GLY A 50 -1.15 -3.42 0.81
CA GLY A 50 -1.55 -2.37 -0.10
C GLY A 50 -2.88 -2.61 -0.76
N VAL A 51 -3.30 -1.59 -1.49
CA VAL A 51 -4.60 -1.49 -2.13
C VAL A 51 -4.41 -1.17 -3.61
N ILE A 52 -5.10 -1.95 -4.45
CA ILE A 52 -5.29 -1.68 -5.88
C ILE A 52 -6.79 -1.49 -6.08
N GLU A 53 -7.20 -0.27 -6.42
CA GLU A 53 -8.62 0.10 -6.56
C GLU A 53 -9.41 -0.25 -5.29
N ASP A 54 -10.30 -1.25 -5.33
CA ASP A 54 -11.09 -1.72 -4.18
C ASP A 54 -10.53 -3.01 -3.52
N ARG A 55 -9.37 -3.48 -3.98
CA ARG A 55 -8.78 -4.75 -3.52
C ARG A 55 -7.61 -4.47 -2.60
N ARG A 56 -7.74 -4.88 -1.34
CA ARG A 56 -6.68 -4.82 -0.33
C ARG A 56 -6.13 -6.21 -0.05
N GLY A 57 -4.81 -6.30 0.12
CA GLY A 57 -4.18 -7.54 0.57
C GLY A 57 -2.67 -7.43 0.68
N TRP A 58 -2.08 -8.55 1.08
CA TRP A 58 -0.64 -8.69 1.26
C TRP A 58 0.05 -9.11 -0.03
N PHE A 59 1.18 -8.50 -0.35
CA PHE A 59 2.01 -8.93 -1.47
C PHE A 59 3.51 -8.81 -1.18
N PRO A 60 4.36 -9.60 -1.85
CA PRO A 60 5.80 -9.53 -1.66
C PRO A 60 6.40 -8.25 -2.28
N SER A 61 7.09 -7.47 -1.46
CA SER A 61 7.82 -6.26 -1.89
C SER A 61 8.81 -6.50 -3.04
N ASN A 62 9.36 -7.71 -3.15
CA ASN A 62 10.29 -8.09 -4.23
C ASN A 62 9.68 -7.99 -5.63
N HIS A 63 8.35 -8.10 -5.75
CA HIS A 63 7.63 -8.06 -7.02
C HIS A 63 7.27 -6.64 -7.46
N VAL A 64 7.53 -5.63 -6.62
CA VAL A 64 7.21 -4.23 -6.91
C VAL A 64 8.47 -3.35 -6.88
N VAL A 65 8.30 -2.10 -7.29
CA VAL A 65 9.31 -1.03 -7.18
C VAL A 65 8.64 0.23 -6.67
N ARG A 66 9.26 0.95 -5.72
CA ARG A 66 8.77 2.25 -5.28
C ARG A 66 8.76 3.23 -6.45
N VAL A 67 7.63 3.91 -6.63
CA VAL A 67 7.41 4.94 -7.67
C VAL A 67 7.46 6.32 -7.04
N GLY A 68 6.90 6.49 -5.85
CA GLY A 68 6.88 7.75 -5.12
C GLY A 68 6.34 7.56 -3.71
N GLU A 69 6.52 8.56 -2.87
CA GLU A 69 5.95 8.65 -1.53
C GLU A 69 4.94 9.80 -1.53
N TYR A 70 3.73 9.54 -1.06
CA TYR A 70 2.69 10.56 -0.95
C TYR A 70 2.45 10.82 0.52
N VAL A 71 2.92 11.99 0.96
CA VAL A 71 2.46 12.55 2.21
C VAL A 71 1.16 13.28 1.87
N GLN A 72 0.04 12.86 2.44
CA GLN A 72 -1.11 13.75 2.50
C GLN A 72 -0.73 14.88 3.45
N GLU A 73 -0.11 15.93 2.90
CA GLU A 73 -0.01 17.21 3.57
C GLU A 73 -1.45 17.75 3.62
N SER A 74 -2.10 17.61 4.77
CA SER A 74 -3.31 18.36 5.06
C SER A 74 -2.92 19.84 5.06
N ASP A 75 -3.03 20.50 3.91
CA ASP A 75 -3.05 21.96 3.79
C ASP A 75 -4.27 22.46 4.58
N SER A 76 -4.06 22.74 5.86
CA SER A 76 -4.97 23.49 6.71
C SER A 76 -4.54 24.96 6.69
N GLU A 77 -5.26 25.77 5.91
CA GLU A 77 -5.28 27.24 6.04
C GLU A 77 -6.39 27.68 7.02
#